data_AF-A0A0F9U3T2-F1
#
_entry.id   AF-A0A0F9U3T2-F1
#
_cell.length_a   1.000
_cell.length_b   1.000
_cell.length_c   1.000
_cell.angle_alpha   90.00
_cell.angle_beta   90.00
_cell.angle_gamma   90.00
#
_symmetry.space_group_name_H-M   'P 1'
#
loop_
_entity.id
_entity.type
_entity.pdbx_description
1 polymer ?
#
loop_
_entity_poly.entity_id
_entity_poly.type
_entity_poly.pdbx_seq_one_letter_code
_entity_poly.pdbx_strand_id
1 'polypeptide(L)'
;MDFKKYENCIEACHICAAYCDKCATECLKEDNVKMMAECIRLNMQCAQICRLAASFMAQESEFAHEICRLCADICKKCGDECEKHDASHCQECAQACHRCAEECAAMAS
;
A
#
# COMPACT_ATOMS: atom_id res chain seq x y z
N MET A 1 2.61 -9.62 22.35
CA MET A 1 1.94 -10.33 21.23
C MET A 1 3.06 -10.74 20.30
N ASP A 2 3.27 -12.04 20.10
CA ASP A 2 4.34 -12.56 19.23
C ASP A 2 3.75 -12.78 17.83
N PHE A 3 4.00 -11.85 16.92
CA PHE A 3 3.57 -11.93 15.51
C PHE A 3 4.70 -12.39 14.60
N LYS A 4 5.71 -13.11 15.11
CA LYS A 4 7.00 -13.42 14.44
C LYS A 4 6.92 -13.77 12.95
N LYS A 5 5.84 -14.43 12.50
CA LYS A 5 5.66 -14.80 11.10
C LYS A 5 5.31 -13.61 10.18
N TYR A 6 4.50 -12.68 10.65
CA TYR A 6 3.89 -11.61 9.84
C TYR A 6 4.33 -10.19 10.22
N GLU A 7 5.12 -10.03 11.28
CA GLU A 7 5.46 -8.74 11.88
C GLU A 7 5.91 -7.70 10.84
N ASN A 8 6.91 -8.03 10.01
CA ASN A 8 7.42 -7.12 8.98
C ASN A 8 6.37 -6.75 7.94
N CYS A 9 5.58 -7.72 7.48
CA CYS A 9 4.57 -7.49 6.45
C CYS A 9 3.39 -6.67 7.00
N ILE A 10 2.98 -6.90 8.26
CA ILE A 10 1.97 -6.10 8.96
C ILE A 10 2.45 -4.66 9.11
N GLU A 11 3.69 -4.45 9.54
CA GLU A 11 4.29 -3.11 9.67
C GLU A 11 4.32 -2.39 8.32
N ALA A 12 4.81 -3.06 7.27
CA ALA A 12 4.87 -2.51 5.92
C ALA A 12 3.47 -2.13 5.40
N CYS A 13 2.46 -2.98 5.63
CA CYS A 13 1.06 -2.70 5.28
C CYS A 13 0.54 -1.43 5.97
N HIS A 14 0.77 -1.30 7.29
CA HIS A 14 0.30 -0.14 8.03
C HIS A 14 1.00 1.17 7.61
N ILE A 15 2.32 1.11 7.40
CA ILE A 15 3.10 2.24 6.89
C ILE A 15 2.59 2.64 5.51
N CYS A 16 2.46 1.68 4.59
CA CYS A 16 1.97 1.92 3.23
C CYS A 16 0.57 2.54 3.23
N ALA A 17 -0.34 2.05 4.07
CA ALA A 17 -1.68 2.60 4.18
C ALA A 17 -1.68 4.07 4.63
N ALA A 18 -0.85 4.42 5.63
CA ALA A 18 -0.71 5.79 6.09
C ALA A 18 -0.14 6.73 5.01
N TYR A 19 0.87 6.28 4.25
CA TYR A 19 1.42 7.04 3.14
C TYR A 19 0.43 7.21 1.99
N CYS A 20 -0.34 6.17 1.66
CA CYS A 20 -1.37 6.23 0.63
C CYS A 20 -2.49 7.22 1.01
N ASP A 21 -2.97 7.20 2.26
CA ASP A 21 -4.00 8.14 2.72
C ASP A 21 -3.48 9.60 2.69
N LYS A 22 -2.22 9.81 3.10
CA LYS A 22 -1.54 11.11 3.02
C LYS A 22 -1.42 11.56 1.55
N CYS A 23 -0.89 10.71 0.68
CA CYS A 23 -0.66 11.03 -0.73
C CYS A 23 -1.98 11.32 -1.45
N ALA A 24 -3.04 10.54 -1.23
CA ALA A 24 -4.37 10.85 -1.76
C ALA A 24 -4.86 12.24 -1.32
N THR A 25 -4.64 12.61 -0.06
CA THR A 25 -5.03 13.92 0.50
C THR A 25 -4.20 15.07 -0.09
N GLU A 26 -2.89 14.89 -0.27
CA GLU A 26 -2.02 15.91 -0.86
C GLU A 26 -2.26 16.05 -2.38
N CYS A 27 -2.47 14.95 -3.10
CA CYS A 27 -2.86 14.95 -4.51
C CYS A 27 -4.14 15.77 -4.79
N LEU A 28 -5.08 15.83 -3.84
CA LEU A 28 -6.29 16.66 -3.95
C LEU A 28 -6.01 18.17 -3.84
N LYS A 29 -4.83 18.56 -3.35
CA LYS A 29 -4.40 19.96 -3.20
C LYS A 29 -3.49 20.43 -4.34
N GLU A 30 -3.08 19.54 -5.23
CA GLU A 30 -2.26 19.87 -6.40
C GLU A 30 -3.04 20.73 -7.41
N ASP A 31 -2.34 21.66 -8.07
CA ASP A 31 -2.94 22.61 -9.03
C ASP A 31 -3.70 21.90 -10.17
N ASN A 32 -3.23 20.72 -10.57
CA ASN A 32 -3.88 19.90 -11.60
C ASN A 32 -4.35 18.54 -11.04
N VAL A 33 -5.34 18.59 -10.15
CA VAL A 33 -5.98 17.41 -9.57
C VAL A 33 -6.49 16.38 -10.60
N LYS A 34 -6.83 16.80 -11.82
CA LYS A 34 -7.27 15.87 -12.88
C LYS A 34 -6.14 14.93 -13.32
N MET A 35 -4.89 15.40 -13.34
CA MET A 35 -3.73 14.54 -13.60
C MET A 35 -3.47 13.57 -12.45
N MET A 36 -3.90 13.92 -11.24
CA MET A 36 -3.73 13.08 -10.04
C MET A 36 -4.87 12.07 -9.83
N ALA A 37 -5.91 12.06 -10.68
CA ALA A 37 -7.13 11.28 -10.44
C ALA A 37 -6.86 9.77 -10.30
N GLU A 38 -5.99 9.20 -11.14
CA GLU A 38 -5.65 7.77 -11.07
C GLU A 38 -4.77 7.47 -9.84
N CYS A 39 -3.81 8.36 -9.52
CA CYS A 39 -2.99 8.27 -8.32
C CYS A 39 -3.86 8.28 -7.05
N ILE A 40 -4.82 9.20 -6.95
CA ILE A 40 -5.77 9.27 -5.83
C ILE A 40 -6.58 7.97 -5.72
N ARG A 41 -7.13 7.50 -6.85
CA ARG A 41 -7.94 6.28 -6.90
C ARG A 41 -7.15 5.05 -6.43
N LEU A 42 -5.91 4.91 -6.88
CA LEU A 42 -5.03 3.80 -6.49
C LEU A 42 -4.59 3.91 -5.03
N ASN A 43 -4.22 5.09 -4.56
CA ASN A 43 -3.87 5.32 -3.16
C ASN A 43 -5.00 4.90 -2.22
N MET A 44 -6.25 5.29 -2.51
CA MET A 44 -7.40 4.88 -1.71
C MET A 44 -7.59 3.36 -1.69
N GLN A 45 -7.45 2.68 -2.83
CA GLN A 45 -7.55 1.23 -2.90
C GLN A 45 -6.41 0.54 -2.15
N CYS A 46 -5.18 1.02 -2.34
CA CYS A 46 -3.98 0.50 -1.71
C CYS A 46 -4.08 0.61 -0.19
N ALA A 47 -4.51 1.75 0.34
CA ALA A 47 -4.66 1.91 1.78
C ALA A 47 -5.69 0.93 2.38
N GLN A 48 -6.80 0.66 1.70
CA GLN A 48 -7.81 -0.30 2.18
C GLN A 48 -7.32 -1.74 2.13
N ILE A 49 -6.69 -2.18 1.03
CA ILE A 49 -6.18 -3.55 0.93
C ILE A 49 -5.04 -3.81 1.90
N CYS A 50 -4.14 -2.83 2.12
CA CYS A 50 -3.08 -2.96 3.12
C CYS A 50 -3.64 -3.15 4.54
N ARG A 51 -4.67 -2.37 4.91
CA ARG A 51 -5.36 -2.55 6.20
C ARG A 51 -6.03 -3.92 6.33
N LEU A 52 -6.64 -4.41 5.25
CA LEU A 52 -7.26 -5.74 5.22
C LEU A 52 -6.21 -6.84 5.39
N ALA A 53 -5.11 -6.78 4.62
CA ALA A 53 -4.01 -7.74 4.69
C ALA A 53 -3.40 -7.78 6.10
N ALA A 54 -3.09 -6.61 6.69
CA ALA A 54 -2.58 -6.51 8.05
C ALA A 54 -3.51 -7.18 9.07
N SER A 55 -4.81 -6.91 8.98
CA SER A 55 -5.82 -7.47 9.90
C SER A 55 -5.91 -8.99 9.77
N PHE A 56 -5.93 -9.52 8.55
CA PHE A 56 -6.05 -10.96 8.31
C PHE A 56 -4.78 -11.73 8.69
N MET A 57 -3.60 -11.13 8.49
CA MET A 57 -2.34 -11.66 9.02
C MET A 57 -2.34 -11.70 10.55
N ALA A 58 -2.78 -10.61 11.21
CA ALA A 58 -2.85 -10.55 12.68
C ALA A 58 -3.86 -11.55 13.28
N GLN A 59 -4.86 -11.96 12.50
CA GLN A 59 -5.85 -12.98 12.87
C GLN A 59 -5.41 -14.41 12.51
N GLU A 60 -4.21 -14.59 11.96
CA GLU A 60 -3.73 -15.88 11.43
C GLU A 60 -4.72 -16.54 10.46
N SER A 61 -5.39 -15.72 9.65
CA SER A 61 -6.43 -16.19 8.73
C SER A 61 -5.88 -17.14 7.67
N GLU A 62 -6.62 -18.20 7.35
CA GLU A 62 -6.34 -19.08 6.20
C GLU A 62 -6.34 -18.33 4.86
N PHE A 63 -7.01 -17.18 4.79
CA PHE A 63 -7.06 -16.32 3.60
C PHE A 63 -5.90 -15.32 3.50
N ALA A 64 -5.03 -15.24 4.52
CA ALA A 64 -3.96 -14.24 4.55
C ALA A 64 -3.05 -14.31 3.31
N HIS A 65 -2.73 -15.51 2.85
CA HIS A 65 -1.89 -15.73 1.67
C HIS A 65 -2.51 -15.17 0.36
N GLU A 66 -3.81 -15.41 0.13
CA GLU A 66 -4.51 -14.88 -1.06
C GLU A 66 -4.68 -13.36 -0.99
N ILE A 67 -4.96 -12.83 0.19
CA ILE A 67 -5.10 -11.39 0.41
C ILE A 67 -3.75 -10.69 0.24
N CYS A 68 -2.66 -11.25 0.75
CA CYS A 68 -1.31 -10.71 0.55
C CYS A 68 -0.94 -10.70 -0.94
N ARG A 69 -1.32 -11.72 -1.72
CA ARG A 69 -1.10 -11.72 -3.17
C ARG A 69 -1.76 -10.53 -3.85
N LEU A 70 -3.05 -10.30 -3.58
CA LEU A 70 -3.78 -9.17 -4.12
C LEU A 70 -3.24 -7.82 -3.61
N CYS A 71 -2.85 -7.77 -2.34
CA CYS A 71 -2.22 -6.60 -1.73
C CYS A 71 -0.92 -6.25 -2.47
N ALA A 72 -0.08 -7.23 -2.78
CA ALA A 72 1.16 -7.02 -3.52
C ALA A 72 0.91 -6.43 -4.91
N ASP A 73 -0.06 -6.97 -5.66
CA ASP A 73 -0.41 -6.48 -6.99
C ASP A 73 -0.92 -5.03 -6.96
N ILE A 74 -1.78 -4.69 -5.98
CA ILE A 74 -2.31 -3.34 -5.82
C ILE A 74 -1.21 -2.37 -5.36
N CYS A 75 -0.39 -2.78 -4.39
CA CYS A 75 0.75 -1.98 -3.91
C CYS A 75 1.71 -1.67 -5.05
N LYS A 76 2.07 -2.67 -5.86
CA LYS A 76 2.94 -2.47 -7.02
C LYS A 76 2.31 -1.47 -8.00
N LYS A 77 1.04 -1.64 -8.36
CA LYS A 77 0.35 -0.72 -9.27
C LYS A 77 0.25 0.70 -8.71
N CYS A 78 0.01 0.85 -7.40
CA CYS A 78 -0.03 2.14 -6.74
C CYS A 78 1.35 2.81 -6.73
N GLY A 79 2.40 2.06 -6.38
CA GLY A 79 3.78 2.55 -6.39
C GLY A 79 4.22 3.00 -7.79
N ASP A 80 3.95 2.18 -8.81
CA ASP A 80 4.28 2.48 -10.21
C ASP A 80 3.51 3.72 -10.74
N GLU A 81 2.32 4.01 -10.20
CA GLU A 81 1.58 5.25 -10.53
C GLU A 81 2.15 6.46 -9.77
N CYS A 82 2.39 6.33 -8.47
CA CYS A 82 2.95 7.39 -7.63
C CYS A 82 4.33 7.84 -8.16
N GLU A 83 5.18 6.91 -8.60
CA GLU A 83 6.53 7.21 -9.10
C GLU A 83 6.55 8.11 -10.34
N LYS A 84 5.44 8.18 -11.10
CA LYS A 84 5.31 9.06 -12.28
C LYS A 84 5.21 10.55 -11.93
N HIS A 85 4.99 10.88 -10.66
CA HIS A 85 4.75 12.25 -10.21
C HIS A 85 5.93 12.75 -9.37
N ASP A 86 6.56 13.85 -9.78
CA ASP A 86 7.76 14.39 -9.11
C ASP A 86 7.51 14.93 -7.68
N ALA A 87 6.25 15.07 -7.27
CA ALA A 87 5.89 15.58 -5.96
C ALA A 87 6.47 14.67 -4.84
N SER A 88 7.03 15.29 -3.80
CA SER A 88 7.71 14.55 -2.72
C SER A 88 6.79 13.55 -2.02
N HIS A 89 5.52 13.90 -1.81
CA HIS A 89 4.54 13.01 -1.19
C HIS A 89 4.23 11.77 -2.05
N CYS A 90 4.26 11.89 -3.38
CA CYS A 90 4.12 10.77 -4.31
C CYS A 90 5.35 9.86 -4.27
N GLN A 91 6.56 10.43 -4.26
CA GLN A 91 7.81 9.65 -4.21
C GLN A 91 7.96 8.87 -2.88
N GLU A 92 7.61 9.50 -1.76
CA GLU A 92 7.54 8.83 -0.45
C GLU A 92 6.52 7.67 -0.47
N CYS A 93 5.35 7.92 -1.06
CA CYS A 93 4.31 6.90 -1.17
C CYS A 93 4.71 5.74 -2.08
N ALA A 94 5.39 6.02 -3.20
CA ALA A 94 5.89 5.00 -4.12
C ALA A 94 6.84 4.03 -3.41
N GLN A 95 7.81 4.55 -2.64
CA GLN A 95 8.75 3.75 -1.86
C GLN A 95 8.02 2.85 -0.83
N ALA A 96 7.04 3.40 -0.12
CA ALA A 96 6.25 2.64 0.84
C ALA A 96 5.42 1.54 0.15
N CYS A 97 4.83 1.84 -1.00
CA CYS A 97 4.07 0.89 -1.81
C CYS A 97 4.94 -0.26 -2.32
N HIS A 98 6.11 0.03 -2.92
CA HIS A 98 7.00 -1.01 -3.43
C HIS A 98 7.53 -1.91 -2.32
N ARG A 99 7.92 -1.34 -1.17
CA ARG A 99 8.31 -2.13 0.01
C ARG A 99 7.17 -3.04 0.48
N CYS A 100 5.94 -2.51 0.57
CA CYS A 100 4.79 -3.32 0.98
C CYS A 100 4.47 -4.43 -0.04
N ALA A 101 4.67 -4.16 -1.34
CA ALA A 101 4.47 -5.15 -2.38
C ALA A 101 5.45 -6.33 -2.24
N GLU A 102 6.72 -6.07 -1.94
CA GLU A 102 7.74 -7.09 -1.72
C GLU A 102 7.41 -7.98 -0.51
N GLU A 103 7.08 -7.37 0.63
CA GLU A 103 6.71 -8.10 1.85
C GLU A 103 5.44 -8.95 1.65
N CYS A 104 4.41 -8.38 1.00
CA CYS A 104 3.17 -9.09 0.70
C CYS A 104 3.39 -10.24 -0.31
N ALA A 105 4.26 -10.07 -1.30
CA ALA A 105 4.59 -11.13 -2.25
C ALA A 105 5.32 -12.30 -1.57
N ALA A 106 6.19 -12.01 -0.60
CA ALA A 106 6.87 -13.04 0.19
C ALA A 106 5.90 -13.87 1.05
N MET A 107 4.78 -13.28 1.51
CA MET A 107 3.72 -14.00 2.24
C MET A 107 2.82 -14.85 1.34
N ALA A 108 2.80 -14.55 0.03
CA ALA A 108 2.00 -15.22 -0.98
C ALA A 108 2.74 -16.35 -1.71
N SER A 109 3.92 -16.74 -1.21
CA SER A 109 4.85 -17.71 -1.81
C SER A 109 4.95 -19.01 -1.02
#